data_AF-A0A2N1N4H2-F1
#
_entry.id   AF-A0A2N1N4H2-F1
#
_cell.length_a   1.000
_cell.length_b   1.000
_cell.length_c   1.000
_cell.angle_alpha   90.00
_cell.angle_beta   90.00
_cell.angle_gamma   90.00
#
_symmetry.space_group_name_H-M   'P 1'
#
loop_
_entity.id
_entity.type
_entity.pdbx_description
1 polymer ?
#
loop_
_entity_poly.entity_id
_entity_poly.type
_entity_poly.pdbx_seq_one_letter_code
_entity_poly.pdbx_strand_id
1 'polypeptide(L)' 'MTNYYWIVAHHSGKVLEVKDGSFCSLVEIVQNTKKSELDSNVDMQLWYFDGGFITNKRTGLVIDVIGGK' A
#
# COMPACT_ATOMS: atom_id res chain seq x y z
N MET A 1 15.57 9.47 -6.38
CA MET A 1 15.29 8.90 -5.05
C MET A 1 13.79 8.72 -4.96
N THR A 2 13.30 7.52 -4.67
CA THR A 2 11.86 7.25 -4.62
C THR A 2 11.33 7.62 -3.24
N ASN A 3 10.33 8.51 -3.21
CA ASN A 3 9.66 8.87 -1.96
C ASN A 3 8.50 7.91 -1.71
N TYR A 4 8.37 7.45 -0.46
CA TYR A 4 7.32 6.56 -0.03
C TYR A 4 6.38 7.27 0.94
N TYR A 5 5.10 6.96 0.84
CA TYR A 5 4.03 7.63 1.55
C TYR A 5 3.06 6.62 2.15
N TRP A 6 2.50 6.96 3.32
CA TRP A 6 1.23 6.36 3.75
C TRP A 6 0.08 7.09 3.07
N ILE A 7 -0.86 6.33 2.52
CA ILE A 7 -2.14 6.88 2.05
C ILE A 7 -3.11 6.76 3.22
N VAL A 8 -3.42 7.90 3.86
CA VAL A 8 -4.20 7.97 5.10
C VAL A 8 -5.68 8.23 4.79
N ALA A 9 -6.56 7.38 5.29
CA ALA A 9 -8.00 7.59 5.23
C ALA A 9 -8.42 8.66 6.24
N HIS A 10 -8.85 9.84 5.77
CA HIS A 10 -9.18 10.99 6.62
C HIS A 10 -10.25 10.68 7.69
N HIS A 11 -11.23 9.83 7.38
CA HIS A 11 -12.35 9.53 8.29
C HIS A 11 -11.98 8.59 9.44
N SER A 12 -10.93 7.78 9.29
CA SER A 12 -10.57 6.74 10.27
C SER A 12 -9.15 6.90 10.83
N GLY A 13 -8.29 7.68 10.19
CA GLY A 13 -6.86 7.75 10.48
C GLY A 13 -6.08 6.48 10.12
N LYS A 14 -6.74 5.46 9.56
CA LYS A 14 -6.10 4.22 9.09
C LYS A 14 -5.37 4.46 7.76
N VAL A 15 -4.46 3.55 7.43
CA VAL A 15 -3.65 3.61 6.21
C VAL A 15 -3.97 2.47 5.26
N LEU A 16 -3.72 2.73 3.97
CA LEU A 16 -3.84 1.74 2.92
C LEU A 16 -2.75 0.66 3.04
N GLU A 17 -3.13 -0.60 3.03
CA GLU A 17 -2.27 -1.75 3.26
C GLU A 17 -2.53 -2.87 2.25
N VAL A 18 -1.46 -3.52 1.76
CA VAL A 18 -1.57 -4.82 1.09
C VAL A 18 -1.86 -5.87 2.15
N LYS A 19 -3.01 -6.56 2.08
CA LYS A 19 -3.41 -7.54 3.11
C LYS A 19 -2.32 -8.59 3.33
N ASP A 20 -1.92 -8.73 4.59
CA ASP A 20 -0.86 -9.63 5.07
C ASP A 20 0.50 -9.45 4.39
N GLY A 21 0.72 -8.34 3.67
CA GLY A 21 1.93 -8.10 2.89
C GLY A 21 2.22 -9.16 1.83
N SER A 22 1.17 -9.78 1.28
CA SER A 22 1.26 -10.87 0.30
C SER A 22 1.82 -10.41 -1.04
N PHE A 23 2.64 -11.28 -1.67
CA PHE A 23 3.17 -11.07 -3.03
C PHE A 23 2.24 -11.62 -4.13
N CYS A 24 1.09 -12.19 -3.75
CA CYS A 24 0.14 -12.72 -4.73
C CYS A 24 -0.59 -11.59 -5.46
N SER A 25 -0.84 -11.78 -6.76
CA SER A 25 -1.76 -10.95 -7.52
C SER A 25 -3.19 -11.05 -6.99
N LEU A 26 -4.00 -10.01 -7.20
CA LEU A 26 -5.42 -9.95 -6.82
C LEU A 26 -5.66 -10.06 -5.30
N VAL A 27 -4.64 -9.76 -4.49
CA VAL A 27 -4.83 -9.66 -3.03
C VAL A 27 -5.62 -8.41 -2.68
N GLU A 28 -6.40 -8.48 -1.61
CA GLU A 28 -7.17 -7.33 -1.14
C GLU A 28 -6.25 -6.19 -0.68
N ILE A 29 -6.63 -4.97 -1.01
CA ILE A 29 -6.09 -3.76 -0.42
C ILE A 29 -7.06 -3.31 0.69
N VAL A 30 -6.56 -3.17 1.91
CA VAL A 30 -7.37 -2.94 3.11
C VAL A 30 -6.95 -1.66 3.84
N GLN A 31 -7.80 -1.17 4.74
CA GLN A 31 -7.42 -0.12 5.69
C GLN A 31 -7.01 -0.74 7.02
N ASN A 32 -5.82 -0.40 7.52
CA ASN A 32 -5.31 -0.89 8.80
C ASN A 32 -4.70 0.23 9.65
N THR A 33 -4.47 -0.03 10.93
CA THR A 33 -3.78 0.92 11.81
C THR A 33 -2.36 1.17 11.30
N LYS A 34 -1.93 2.44 11.27
CA LYS A 34 -0.57 2.81 10.84
C LYS A 34 0.47 2.11 11.70
N LYS A 35 1.40 1.41 11.04
CA LYS A 35 2.57 0.79 11.65
C LYS A 35 3.64 1.82 11.99
N SER A 36 4.40 1.51 13.03
CA SER A 36 5.65 2.21 13.33
C SER A 36 6.62 2.08 12.16
N GLU A 37 7.47 3.09 11.96
CA GLU A 37 8.57 3.04 10.99
C GLU A 37 9.59 1.94 11.31
N LEU A 38 9.62 1.48 12.56
CA LEU A 38 10.48 0.39 13.02
C LEU A 38 9.81 -1.00 12.88
N ASP A 39 8.54 -1.07 12.45
CA ASP A 39 7.88 -2.35 12.20
C ASP A 39 8.49 -3.01 10.95
N SER A 40 8.92 -4.27 11.08
CA SER A 40 9.55 -5.02 9.98
C SER A 40 8.63 -5.24 8.77
N ASN A 41 7.33 -5.03 8.94
CA ASN A 41 6.33 -5.12 7.89
C ASN A 41 5.77 -3.75 7.48
N VAL A 42 6.35 -2.62 7.91
CA VAL A 42 5.85 -1.27 7.55
C VAL A 42 5.74 -1.06 6.03
N ASP A 43 6.59 -1.73 5.25
CA ASP A 43 6.63 -1.61 3.79
C ASP A 43 5.34 -2.09 3.11
N MET A 44 4.49 -2.91 3.76
CA MET A 44 3.18 -3.27 3.21
C MET A 44 2.15 -2.13 3.27
N GLN A 45 2.47 -1.04 3.98
CA GLN A 45 1.65 0.18 4.09
C GLN A 45 2.26 1.39 3.37
N LEU A 46 3.42 1.21 2.72
CA LEU A 46 4.16 2.28 2.05
C LEU A 46 3.99 2.19 0.54
N TRP A 47 3.68 3.33 -0.07
CA TRP A 47 3.34 3.44 -1.49
C TRP A 47 4.15 4.55 -2.14
N TYR A 48 4.52 4.39 -3.40
CA TYR A 48 5.11 5.45 -4.20
C TYR A 48 4.32 5.66 -5.48
N PHE A 49 4.39 6.88 -6.03
CA PHE A 49 3.80 7.24 -7.30
C PHE A 49 4.91 7.65 -8.27
N ASP A 50 4.96 7.01 -9.44
CA ASP A 50 5.99 7.24 -10.46
C ASP A 50 5.53 8.15 -11.61
N GLY A 51 4.32 8.72 -11.52
CA GLY A 51 3.69 9.48 -12.60
C GLY A 51 2.63 8.68 -13.38
N GLY A 52 2.58 7.35 -13.21
CA GLY A 52 1.56 6.48 -13.78
C GLY A 52 0.93 5.55 -12.75
N PHE A 53 1.74 4.79 -12.02
CA PHE A 53 1.29 3.76 -11.10
C PHE A 53 1.48 4.15 -9.64
N ILE A 54 0.55 3.72 -8.80
CA ILE A 54 0.72 3.67 -7.35
C ILE A 54 1.19 2.26 -6.99
N THR A 55 2.41 2.16 -6.50
CA THR A 55 3.10 0.88 -6.31
C THR A 55 3.47 0.67 -4.85
N ASN A 56 3.23 -0.55 -4.35
CA ASN A 56 3.57 -0.90 -2.98
C ASN A 56 5.08 -1.13 -2.81
N LYS A 57 5.67 -0.61 -1.74
CA LYS A 57 7.11 -0.73 -1.45
C LYS A 57 7.55 -2.17 -1.23
N ARG A 58 6.76 -2.97 -0.51
CA ARG A 58 7.12 -4.36 -0.17
C ARG A 58 7.04 -5.27 -1.39
N THR A 59 5.93 -5.20 -2.12
CA THR A 59 5.62 -6.21 -3.16
C THR A 59 6.06 -5.80 -4.56
N GLY A 60 6.21 -4.50 -4.82
CA GLY A 60 6.43 -3.98 -6.17
C GLY A 60 5.19 -4.08 -7.09
N LEU A 61 4.05 -4.54 -6.56
CA LEU A 61 2.79 -4.61 -7.29
C LEU A 61 2.04 -3.28 -7.22
N VAL A 62 1.18 -3.05 -8.22
CA VAL A 62 0.38 -1.82 -8.35
C VAL A 62 -1.02 -2.01 -7.78
N ILE A 63 -1.68 -0.91 -7.43
CA ILE A 63 -3.12 -0.92 -7.15
C ILE A 63 -3.87 -1.18 -8.45
N ASP A 64 -4.80 -2.13 -8.40
CA ASP A 64 -5.65 -2.50 -9.54
C ASP A 64 -7.12 -2.50 -9.11
N VAL A 65 -7.99 -2.01 -10.00
CA VAL A 65 -9.44 -2.18 -9.88
C VAL A 65 -9.82 -3.34 -10.77
N ILE A 66 -10.10 -4.48 -10.16
CA ILE A 66 -10.42 -5.71 -10.88
C ILE A 66 -11.60 -5.48 -11.83
N GLY A 67 -11.37 -5.73 -13.12
CA GLY A 67 -12.39 -5.54 -14.16
C GLY A 67 -12.61 -4.08 -14.59
N GLY A 68 -11.71 -3.17 -14.22
CA GLY A 68 -11.68 -1.81 -14.77
C GLY A 68 -11.63 -1.84 -16.29
N LYS A 69 -12.49 -1.05 -16.95
CA LYS A 69 -12.54 -0.85 -18.40
C LYS A 69 -11.89 0.47 -18.78
#